data_AF-A0A845ZK21-F1
#
_entry.id   AF-A0A845ZK21-F1
#
_cell.length_a   1.000
_cell.length_b   1.000
_cell.length_c   1.000
_cell.angle_alpha   90.00
_cell.angle_beta   90.00
_cell.angle_gamma   90.00
#
_symmetry.space_group_name_H-M   'P 1'
#
loop_
_entity.id
_entity.type
_entity.pdbx_description
1 polymer ?
#
loop_
_entity_poly.entity_id
_entity_poly.type
_entity_poly.pdbx_seq_one_letter_code
_entity_poly.pdbx_strand_id
1 'polypeptide(L)'
;MITKKNQKIKYLSIYLLMLLTACATPDNTNTTTNNQGLEIKLLMGSALGDFCEQAAEGFNQQQPKLNDGTSYYISCDAKGSGDVVTTVMSFAEQFQTGILSADAPEFPTIISVDGEIYHAQLKYRMEQLL
;
A
#
# COMPACT_ATOMS: atom_id res chain seq x y z
N MET A 1 54.24 54.69 -22.72
CA MET A 1 53.28 54.55 -23.83
C MET A 1 53.53 53.16 -24.43
N ILE A 2 52.78 52.11 -24.10
CA ILE A 2 51.40 51.79 -24.58
C ILE A 2 51.39 51.67 -26.12
N THR A 3 51.04 50.58 -26.81
CA THR A 3 50.83 49.12 -26.55
C THR A 3 51.09 48.38 -27.91
N LYS A 4 50.90 47.07 -28.18
CA LYS A 4 50.14 45.96 -27.56
C LYS A 4 50.73 44.59 -27.96
N LYS A 5 50.40 43.53 -27.20
CA LYS A 5 50.74 42.11 -27.42
C LYS A 5 49.71 41.45 -28.36
N ASN A 6 50.12 40.46 -29.18
CA ASN A 6 49.17 39.52 -29.82
C ASN A 6 49.74 38.09 -29.82
N GLN A 7 48.93 37.14 -29.36
CA GLN A 7 49.35 35.81 -28.91
C GLN A 7 48.51 34.75 -29.64
N LYS A 8 49.10 33.97 -30.55
CA LYS A 8 48.38 32.89 -31.25
C LYS A 8 48.43 31.60 -30.41
N ILE A 9 47.26 31.24 -29.89
CA ILE A 9 47.04 30.08 -29.00
C ILE A 9 47.07 28.79 -29.82
N LYS A 10 47.66 27.74 -29.23
CA LYS A 10 47.83 26.41 -29.82
C LYS A 10 47.10 25.37 -28.95
N TYR A 11 46.33 24.52 -29.61
CA TYR A 11 45.83 23.21 -29.18
C TYR A 11 44.82 23.08 -28.01
N LEU A 12 44.09 21.97 -28.14
CA LEU A 12 43.51 21.12 -27.09
C LEU A 12 42.13 21.50 -26.52
N SER A 13 41.11 20.77 -26.97
CA SER A 13 39.93 20.39 -26.17
C SER A 13 39.30 19.12 -26.74
N ILE A 14 39.79 17.97 -26.28
CA ILE A 14 39.03 16.72 -26.27
C ILE A 14 38.38 16.65 -24.89
N TYR A 15 37.05 16.75 -24.81
CA TYR A 15 36.25 16.23 -23.71
C TYR A 15 34.79 16.09 -24.16
N LEU A 16 34.47 14.91 -24.72
CA LEU A 16 33.10 14.46 -24.98
C LEU A 16 32.81 13.28 -24.04
N LEU A 17 32.45 13.58 -22.80
CA LEU A 17 31.89 12.62 -21.85
C LEU A 17 31.18 13.36 -20.70
N MET A 18 30.22 12.69 -20.05
CA MET A 18 29.34 13.18 -18.96
C MET A 18 28.12 14.04 -19.36
N LEU A 19 27.11 13.37 -19.94
CA LEU A 19 25.69 13.77 -19.82
C LEU A 19 24.82 12.52 -19.62
N LEU A 20 24.96 11.86 -18.46
CA LEU A 20 24.07 10.80 -17.97
C LEU A 20 24.15 10.73 -16.44
N THR A 21 23.62 11.75 -15.76
CA THR A 21 23.25 11.67 -14.35
C THR A 21 21.72 11.69 -14.28
N ALA A 22 21.12 10.51 -14.33
CA ALA A 22 19.69 10.36 -14.07
C ALA A 22 19.41 10.70 -12.59
N CYS A 23 18.34 11.44 -12.33
CA CYS A 23 17.83 11.61 -10.97
C CYS A 23 17.20 10.29 -10.51
N ALA A 24 17.96 9.51 -9.75
CA ALA A 24 17.41 8.44 -8.92
C ALA A 24 17.15 9.02 -7.52
N THR A 25 15.95 9.55 -7.31
CA THR A 25 15.44 9.81 -5.95
C THR A 25 14.99 8.48 -5.36
N PRO A 26 15.57 8.01 -4.24
CA PRO A 26 14.99 6.90 -3.50
C PRO A 26 13.79 7.43 -2.72
N ASP A 27 12.60 7.39 -3.34
CA ASP A 27 11.34 7.46 -2.58
C ASP A 27 11.20 6.16 -1.79
N ASN A 28 11.85 6.17 -0.63
CA ASN A 28 11.73 5.15 0.40
C ASN A 28 11.58 5.83 1.76
N THR A 29 10.87 6.95 1.78
CA THR A 29 10.15 7.34 2.99
C THR A 29 8.93 6.44 3.10
N ASN A 30 9.11 5.30 3.77
CA ASN A 30 8.05 4.75 4.61
C ASN A 30 7.72 5.83 5.65
N THR A 31 6.89 6.79 5.27
CA THR A 31 6.19 7.65 6.21
C THR A 31 5.25 6.75 6.96
N THR A 32 5.73 6.19 8.07
CA THR A 32 4.88 5.62 9.11
C THR A 32 4.04 6.77 9.65
N THR A 33 2.96 7.06 8.95
CA THR A 33 1.90 7.92 9.44
C THR A 33 1.44 7.27 10.73
N ASN A 34 1.73 7.92 11.86
CA ASN A 34 1.27 7.48 13.18
C ASN A 34 -0.24 7.71 13.24
N ASN A 35 -0.98 6.85 12.55
CA ASN A 35 -2.43 6.88 12.47
C ASN A 35 -2.95 6.48 13.86
N GLN A 36 -3.52 7.46 14.56
CA GLN A 36 -4.04 7.28 15.91
C GLN A 36 -5.55 7.10 15.84
N GLY A 37 -6.02 5.90 16.22
CA GLY A 37 -7.44 5.59 16.27
C GLY A 37 -7.71 4.10 16.20
N LEU A 38 -8.98 3.75 16.06
CA LEU A 38 -9.42 2.40 15.66
C LEU A 38 -8.96 2.12 14.23
N GLU A 39 -8.33 0.98 14.01
CA GLU A 39 -8.00 0.49 12.66
C GLU A 39 -9.20 -0.23 12.04
N ILE A 40 -9.57 0.19 10.84
CA ILE A 40 -10.55 -0.49 9.99
C ILE A 40 -9.76 -1.15 8.85
N LYS A 41 -9.55 -2.46 8.97
CA LYS A 41 -8.64 -3.21 8.08
C LYS A 41 -9.39 -3.77 6.87
N LEU A 42 -8.99 -3.39 5.66
CA LEU A 42 -9.58 -3.82 4.40
C LEU A 42 -8.70 -4.89 3.76
N LEU A 43 -9.15 -6.15 3.76
CA LEU A 43 -8.50 -7.23 3.01
C LEU A 43 -9.15 -7.31 1.61
N MET A 44 -8.39 -6.99 0.56
CA MET A 44 -8.93 -6.82 -0.78
C MET A 44 -8.20 -7.66 -1.83
N GLY A 45 -8.93 -8.07 -2.87
CA GLY A 45 -8.36 -8.63 -4.10
C GLY A 45 -7.44 -7.62 -4.79
N SER A 46 -6.29 -8.08 -5.29
CA SER A 46 -5.19 -7.24 -5.75
C SER A 46 -5.54 -6.24 -6.86
N ALA A 47 -6.54 -6.53 -7.69
CA ALA A 47 -7.06 -5.59 -8.68
C ALA A 47 -7.66 -4.29 -8.08
N LEU A 48 -8.00 -4.32 -6.79
CA LEU A 48 -8.48 -3.16 -6.02
C LEU A 48 -7.38 -2.54 -5.14
N GLY A 49 -6.14 -3.05 -5.16
CA GLY A 49 -5.05 -2.63 -4.28
C GLY A 49 -4.74 -1.14 -4.40
N ASP A 50 -4.32 -0.68 -5.59
CA ASP A 50 -3.98 0.73 -5.83
C ASP A 50 -5.15 1.68 -5.54
N PHE A 51 -6.39 1.24 -5.78
CA PHE A 51 -7.60 1.98 -5.44
C PHE A 51 -7.81 2.07 -3.93
N CYS A 52 -7.61 0.97 -3.21
CA CYS A 52 -7.71 0.93 -1.74
C CYS A 52 -6.71 1.90 -1.13
N GLU A 53 -5.44 1.86 -1.53
CA GLU A 53 -4.39 2.73 -0.98
C GLU A 53 -4.67 4.22 -1.25
N GLN A 54 -5.07 4.59 -2.47
CA GLN A 54 -5.44 5.96 -2.81
C GLN A 54 -6.68 6.43 -2.03
N ALA A 55 -7.67 5.56 -1.86
CA ALA A 55 -8.84 5.84 -1.04
C ALA A 55 -8.49 5.98 0.44
N ALA A 56 -7.60 5.13 0.97
CA ALA A 56 -7.10 5.17 2.34
C ALA A 56 -6.32 6.44 2.63
N GLU A 57 -5.44 6.86 1.72
CA GLU A 57 -4.73 8.15 1.86
C GLU A 57 -5.73 9.32 1.95
N GLY A 58 -6.61 9.45 0.95
CA GLY A 58 -7.58 10.54 0.90
C GLY A 58 -8.63 10.52 2.03
N PHE A 59 -8.95 9.33 2.56
CA PHE A 59 -9.87 9.16 3.69
C PHE A 59 -9.19 9.47 5.03
N ASN A 60 -8.00 8.95 5.27
CA ASN A 60 -7.26 9.14 6.52
C ASN A 60 -6.81 10.59 6.71
N GLN A 61 -6.53 11.33 5.62
CA GLN A 61 -6.29 12.77 5.66
C GLN A 61 -7.46 13.58 6.26
N GLN A 62 -8.69 13.05 6.20
CA GLN A 62 -9.88 13.72 6.78
C GLN A 62 -10.01 13.53 8.30
N GLN A 63 -9.13 12.72 8.92
CA GLN A 63 -9.14 12.39 10.35
C GLN A 63 -10.53 11.98 10.87
N PRO A 64 -11.15 10.94 10.27
CA PRO A 64 -12.55 10.63 10.49
C PRO A 64 -12.80 10.12 11.91
N LYS A 65 -14.03 10.35 12.38
CA LYS A 65 -14.47 10.02 13.75
C LYS A 65 -15.84 9.35 13.73
N LEU A 66 -16.04 8.41 14.64
CA LEU A 66 -17.35 7.86 14.94
C LEU A 66 -18.24 8.92 15.62
N ASN A 67 -19.54 8.64 15.72
CA ASN A 67 -20.52 9.55 16.32
C ASN A 67 -20.23 9.87 17.82
N ASP A 68 -19.45 9.04 18.50
CA ASP A 68 -18.99 9.25 19.88
C ASP A 68 -17.68 10.06 19.99
N GLY A 69 -17.08 10.43 18.86
CA GLY A 69 -15.82 11.17 18.78
C GLY A 69 -14.56 10.30 18.67
N THR A 70 -14.68 8.97 18.68
CA THR A 70 -13.55 8.04 18.50
C THR A 70 -12.93 8.20 17.11
N SER A 71 -11.66 8.60 17.05
CA SER A 71 -10.89 8.61 15.80
C SER A 71 -10.71 7.21 15.24
N TYR A 72 -10.79 7.07 13.91
CA TYR A 72 -10.46 5.84 13.21
C TYR A 72 -9.71 6.13 11.92
N TYR A 73 -9.07 5.11 11.36
CA TYR A 73 -8.41 5.15 10.06
C TYR A 73 -8.68 3.84 9.31
N ILE A 74 -8.53 3.84 8.00
CA ILE A 74 -8.58 2.61 7.19
C ILE A 74 -7.16 2.19 6.77
N SER A 75 -6.91 0.88 6.74
CA SER A 75 -5.67 0.28 6.22
C SER A 75 -6.01 -0.74 5.15
N CYS A 76 -5.09 -0.96 4.20
CA CYS A 76 -5.28 -1.86 3.07
C CYS A 76 -4.32 -3.04 3.16
N ASP A 77 -4.83 -4.24 2.88
CA ASP A 77 -4.04 -5.45 2.66
C ASP A 77 -4.51 -6.08 1.34
N ALA A 78 -3.73 -5.89 0.28
CA ALA A 78 -4.05 -6.38 -1.05
C ALA A 78 -3.37 -7.74 -1.31
N LYS A 79 -4.16 -8.77 -1.65
CA LYS A 79 -3.67 -10.11 -2.00
C LYS A 79 -4.37 -10.64 -3.25
N GLY A 80 -3.89 -11.71 -3.89
CA GLY A 80 -4.66 -12.38 -4.94
C GLY A 80 -6.01 -12.84 -4.38
N SER A 81 -7.10 -12.77 -5.16
CA SER A 81 -8.44 -13.12 -4.65
C SER A 81 -8.50 -14.55 -4.06
N GLY A 82 -7.76 -15.50 -4.62
CA GLY A 82 -7.63 -16.85 -4.04
C GLY A 82 -6.88 -16.90 -2.70
N ASP A 83 -5.93 -15.98 -2.49
CA ASP A 83 -5.20 -15.82 -1.22
C ASP A 83 -6.07 -15.11 -0.18
N VAL A 84 -6.90 -14.15 -0.58
CA VAL A 84 -7.94 -13.55 0.27
C VAL A 84 -8.90 -14.64 0.77
N VAL A 85 -9.44 -15.46 -0.13
CA VAL A 85 -10.28 -16.62 0.25
C VAL A 85 -9.55 -17.52 1.22
N THR A 86 -8.30 -17.90 0.93
CA THR A 86 -7.52 -18.82 1.77
C THR A 86 -7.22 -18.23 3.15
N THR A 87 -6.92 -16.93 3.22
CA THR A 87 -6.67 -16.18 4.47
C THR A 87 -7.92 -16.17 5.34
N VAL A 88 -9.08 -15.80 4.78
CA VAL A 88 -10.35 -15.74 5.51
C VAL A 88 -10.77 -17.12 6.02
N MET A 89 -10.64 -18.17 5.20
CA MET A 89 -10.92 -19.53 5.66
C MET A 89 -9.99 -19.96 6.80
N SER A 90 -8.69 -19.65 6.72
CA SER A 90 -7.74 -19.95 7.80
C SER A 90 -8.07 -19.22 9.11
N PHE A 91 -8.54 -17.98 9.06
CA PHE A 91 -9.01 -17.26 10.25
C PHE A 91 -10.30 -17.86 10.81
N ALA A 92 -11.24 -18.27 9.95
CA ALA A 92 -12.48 -18.93 10.37
C ALA A 92 -12.22 -20.29 11.06
N GLU A 93 -11.33 -21.11 10.51
CA GLU A 93 -10.90 -22.39 11.12
C GLU A 93 -10.20 -22.18 12.48
N GLN A 94 -9.31 -21.18 12.58
CA GLN A 94 -8.64 -20.83 13.84
C GLN A 94 -9.62 -20.29 14.89
N PHE A 95 -10.65 -19.55 14.48
CA PHE A 95 -11.71 -19.08 15.37
C PHE A 95 -12.61 -20.23 15.85
N GLN A 96 -13.03 -21.11 14.94
CA GLN A 96 -13.85 -22.29 15.29
C GLN A 96 -13.12 -23.23 16.26
N THR A 97 -11.80 -23.33 16.16
CA THR A 97 -10.96 -24.11 17.08
C THR A 97 -10.54 -23.36 18.35
N GLY A 98 -10.91 -22.08 18.50
CA GLY A 98 -10.58 -21.25 19.67
C GLY A 98 -9.12 -20.81 19.75
N ILE A 99 -8.35 -20.94 18.67
CA ILE A 99 -6.97 -20.43 18.54
C ILE A 99 -6.99 -18.91 18.39
N LEU A 100 -7.94 -18.39 17.60
CA LEU A 100 -8.13 -16.97 17.34
C LEU A 100 -9.41 -16.48 18.05
N SER A 101 -9.36 -15.33 18.73
CA SER A 101 -10.52 -14.75 19.40
C SER A 101 -11.33 -13.84 18.46
N ALA A 102 -12.60 -13.56 18.79
CA ALA A 102 -13.48 -12.74 17.95
C ALA A 102 -13.02 -11.28 17.79
N ASP A 103 -12.19 -10.80 18.72
CA ASP A 103 -11.61 -9.47 18.81
C ASP A 103 -10.16 -9.39 18.30
N ALA A 104 -9.64 -10.48 17.71
CA ALA A 104 -8.25 -10.57 17.29
C ALA A 104 -7.93 -9.62 16.10
N PRO A 105 -6.85 -8.81 16.16
CA PRO A 105 -6.52 -7.79 15.15
C PRO A 105 -6.11 -8.34 13.78
N GLU A 106 -5.91 -9.65 13.68
CA GLU A 106 -5.73 -10.37 12.42
C GLU A 106 -6.96 -10.22 11.51
N PHE A 107 -8.16 -10.23 12.10
CA PHE A 107 -9.43 -10.18 11.36
C PHE A 107 -9.58 -8.88 10.56
N PRO A 108 -9.86 -8.96 9.24
CA PRO A 108 -10.23 -7.79 8.46
C PRO A 108 -11.65 -7.35 8.81
N THR A 109 -11.86 -6.03 8.91
CA THR A 109 -13.19 -5.44 9.10
C THR A 109 -14.02 -5.51 7.81
N ILE A 110 -13.36 -5.43 6.66
CA ILE A 110 -13.97 -5.50 5.33
C ILE A 110 -13.18 -6.50 4.48
N ILE A 111 -13.90 -7.40 3.81
CA ILE A 111 -13.34 -8.38 2.87
C ILE A 111 -13.89 -8.04 1.48
N SER A 112 -13.02 -7.99 0.48
CA SER A 112 -13.40 -7.88 -0.92
C SER A 112 -12.54 -8.81 -1.78
N VAL A 113 -13.14 -9.38 -2.82
CA VAL A 113 -12.44 -10.22 -3.79
C VAL A 113 -12.77 -9.71 -5.19
N ASP A 114 -11.77 -9.70 -6.07
CA ASP A 114 -11.99 -9.40 -7.48
C ASP A 114 -12.67 -10.59 -8.17
N GLY A 115 -13.86 -10.37 -8.73
CA GLY A 115 -14.62 -11.32 -9.53
C GLY A 115 -15.58 -12.26 -8.76
N GLU A 116 -16.75 -12.49 -9.35
CA GLU A 116 -17.83 -13.35 -8.82
C GLU A 116 -17.38 -14.78 -8.48
N ILE A 117 -16.38 -15.32 -9.19
CA ILE A 117 -15.89 -16.68 -8.98
C ILE A 117 -15.29 -16.84 -7.58
N TYR A 118 -14.48 -15.87 -7.13
CA TYR A 118 -13.86 -15.93 -5.80
C TYR A 118 -14.86 -15.60 -4.70
N HIS A 119 -15.86 -14.76 -4.98
CA HIS A 119 -16.96 -14.50 -4.05
C HIS A 119 -17.81 -15.76 -3.83
N ALA A 120 -18.18 -16.46 -4.91
CA ALA A 120 -18.87 -17.75 -4.85
C ALA A 120 -18.03 -18.82 -4.15
N GLN A 121 -16.72 -18.86 -4.40
CA GLN A 121 -15.77 -19.77 -3.72
C GLN A 121 -15.69 -19.50 -2.21
N LEU A 122 -15.59 -18.23 -1.80
CA LEU A 122 -15.58 -17.83 -0.39
C LEU A 122 -16.85 -18.30 0.31
N LYS A 123 -18.01 -17.94 -0.27
CA LYS A 123 -19.32 -18.33 0.25
C LYS A 123 -19.43 -19.85 0.40
N TYR A 124 -19.15 -20.60 -0.66
CA TYR A 124 -19.23 -22.06 -0.65
C TYR A 124 -18.36 -22.69 0.44
N ARG A 125 -17.11 -22.22 0.61
CA ARG A 125 -16.21 -22.75 1.64
C ARG A 125 -16.65 -22.37 3.05
N MET A 126 -17.14 -21.14 3.26
CA MET A 126 -17.69 -20.71 4.54
C MET A 126 -18.90 -21.55 4.95
N GLU A 127 -19.77 -21.89 3.99
CA GLU A 127 -20.92 -22.79 4.19
C GLU A 127 -20.53 -24.24 4.55
N GLN A 128 -19.26 -24.65 4.40
CA GLN A 128 -18.77 -25.96 4.85
C GLN A 128 -18.21 -25.95 6.29
N LEU A 129 -18.07 -24.78 6.93
CA LEU A 129 -17.64 -24.66 8.34
C LEU A 129 -18.82 -24.51 9.32
N LEU A 130 -20.05 -24.36 8.82
CA LEU A 130 -21.28 -24.18 9.58
C LEU A 130 -22.02 -25.51 9.82
#